data_AF-A0A2R7L018-F1
#
_entry.id   AF-A0A2R7L018-F1
#
_cell.length_a   1.000
_cell.length_b   1.000
_cell.length_c   1.000
_cell.angle_alpha   90.00
_cell.angle_beta   90.00
_cell.angle_gamma   90.00
#
_symmetry.space_group_name_H-M   'P 1'
#
loop_
_entity.id
_entity.type
_entity.pdbx_description
1 polymer ?
#
loop_
_entity_poly.entity_id
_entity_poly.type
_entity_poly.pdbx_seq_one_letter_code
_entity_poly.pdbx_strand_id
1 'polypeptide(L)' 'MENTKNAAQEILNLSLDKFKWKTTGQIDRVADLFDDDLVFIHLTGNITTKKEWINQLKSGSFVYNKIELKEHSVKVYG' A
#
# COMPACT_ATOMS: atom_id res chain seq x y z
N MET A 1 17.73 20.10 2.02
CA MET A 1 16.45 20.48 2.67
C MET A 1 15.27 20.42 1.69
N GLU A 2 15.42 20.89 0.45
CA GLU A 2 14.38 20.78 -0.59
C GLU A 2 14.08 19.32 -1.00
N ASN A 3 15.12 18.50 -1.18
CA ASN A 3 14.98 17.07 -1.52
C ASN A 3 14.18 16.27 -0.48
N THR A 4 14.34 16.58 0.81
CA THR A 4 13.62 15.89 1.90
C THR A 4 12.13 16.25 1.93
N LYS A 5 11.79 17.52 1.62
CA LYS A 5 10.39 17.94 1.48
C LYS A 5 9.72 17.26 0.29
N ASN A 6 10.45 17.10 -0.82
CA ASN A 6 9.96 16.37 -1.99
C ASN A 6 9.69 14.89 -1.65
N ALA A 7 10.66 14.20 -1.05
CA ALA A 7 10.52 12.80 -0.65
C ALA A 7 9.34 12.58 0.33
N ALA A 8 9.16 13.46 1.33
CA ALA A 8 8.05 13.31 2.28
C ALA A 8 6.68 13.41 1.61
N GLN A 9 6.52 14.36 0.68
CA GLN A 9 5.27 14.54 -0.06
C GLN A 9 5.00 13.37 -1.02
N GLU A 10 6.04 12.88 -1.69
CA GLU A 10 5.96 11.72 -2.58
C GLU A 10 5.50 10.46 -1.83
N ILE A 11 6.12 10.17 -0.68
CA ILE A 11 5.74 9.03 0.18
C ILE A 11 4.29 9.18 0.66
N LEU A 12 3.88 10.39 1.05
CA LEU A 12 2.50 10.63 1.48
C LEU A 12 1.52 10.35 0.34
N ASN A 13 1.79 10.86 -0.86
CA ASN A 13 0.95 10.65 -2.03
C ASN A 13 0.85 9.16 -2.41
N LEU A 14 1.97 8.45 -2.46
CA LEU A 14 2.00 7.01 -2.72
C LEU A 14 1.20 6.22 -1.68
N SER A 15 1.27 6.60 -0.41
CA SER A 15 0.49 5.95 0.65
C SER A 15 -1.02 6.15 0.46
N LEU A 16 -1.47 7.34 0.07
CA LEU A 16 -2.87 7.64 -0.21
C LEU A 16 -3.36 6.91 -1.47
N ASP A 17 -2.58 6.96 -2.54
CA ASP A 17 -2.87 6.30 -3.82
C ASP A 17 -2.99 4.77 -3.66
N LYS A 18 -2.11 4.16 -2.88
CA LYS A 18 -2.19 2.73 -2.51
C LYS A 18 -3.58 2.34 -1.99
N PHE A 19 -4.21 3.14 -1.13
CA PHE A 19 -5.55 2.83 -0.62
C PHE A 19 -6.61 3.02 -1.69
N LYS A 20 -6.53 4.11 -2.46
CA LYS A 20 -7.43 4.39 -3.59
C LYS A 20 -7.39 3.29 -4.64
N TRP A 21 -6.22 2.78 -4.99
CA TRP A 21 -6.07 1.73 -6.00
C TRP A 21 -6.72 0.41 -5.55
N LYS A 22 -6.63 0.06 -4.26
CA LYS A 22 -7.29 -1.12 -3.71
C LYS A 22 -8.82 -1.03 -3.81
N THR A 23 -9.40 0.15 -3.56
CA THR A 23 -10.87 0.33 -3.62
C THR A 23 -11.40 0.57 -5.02
N THR A 24 -10.54 0.94 -5.98
CA THR A 24 -10.91 1.15 -7.39
C THR A 24 -10.52 0.00 -8.31
N GLY A 25 -10.01 -1.11 -7.74
CA GLY A 25 -9.63 -2.30 -8.51
C GLY A 25 -8.35 -2.17 -9.33
N GLN A 26 -7.55 -1.12 -9.12
CA GLN A 26 -6.27 -0.90 -9.82
C GLN A 26 -5.14 -1.74 -9.20
N ILE A 27 -5.33 -3.06 -9.12
CA ILE A 27 -4.47 -3.97 -8.35
C ILE A 27 -3.05 -4.07 -8.94
N ASP A 28 -2.87 -3.89 -10.24
CA ASP A 28 -1.55 -3.87 -10.86
C ASP A 28 -0.68 -2.72 -10.34
N ARG A 29 -1.25 -1.53 -10.13
CA ARG A 29 -0.53 -0.40 -9.52
C ARG A 29 -0.12 -0.68 -8.07
N VAL A 30 -0.94 -1.44 -7.35
CA VAL A 30 -0.61 -1.88 -5.99
C VAL A 30 0.54 -2.89 -6.03
N ALA A 31 0.57 -3.77 -7.04
CA ALA A 31 1.67 -4.72 -7.22
C ALA A 31 2.99 -4.00 -7.58
N ASP A 32 2.95 -3.01 -8.46
CA ASP A 32 4.14 -2.24 -8.87
C ASP A 32 4.74 -1.40 -7.74
N LEU A 33 3.91 -0.97 -6.77
CA LEU A 33 4.35 -0.17 -5.63
C LEU A 33 5.27 -0.93 -4.66
N PHE A 34 5.07 -2.24 -4.50
CA PHE A 34 5.72 -3.02 -3.46
C PHE A 34 6.96 -3.75 -3.98
N ASP A 35 7.99 -3.82 -3.14
CA ASP A 35 9.16 -4.67 -3.41
C ASP A 35 8.76 -6.16 -3.38
N ASP A 36 9.42 -7.00 -4.18
CA ASP A 36 9.13 -8.43 -4.27
C ASP A 36 9.44 -9.20 -2.99
N ASP A 37 10.36 -8.70 -2.16
CA ASP A 37 10.71 -9.29 -0.87
C ASP A 37 9.79 -8.82 0.28
N LEU A 38 8.77 -8.00 -0.02
CA LEU A 38 7.81 -7.53 0.99
C LEU A 38 6.95 -8.67 1.56
N VAL A 39 6.81 -8.66 2.89
CA VAL A 39 5.86 -9.48 3.62
C VAL A 39 4.78 -8.64 4.30
N PHE A 40 3.55 -9.15 4.33
CA PHE A 40 2.43 -8.56 5.05
C PHE A 40 2.15 -9.37 6.30
N ILE A 41 2.17 -8.72 7.47
CA ILE A 41 1.71 -9.28 8.74
C ILE A 41 0.26 -8.86 8.94
N HIS A 42 -0.63 -9.84 8.99
CA HIS A 42 -2.07 -9.63 9.14
C HIS A 42 -2.46 -9.48 10.61
N LEU A 43 -3.68 -9.00 10.87
CA LEU A 43 -4.23 -8.83 12.22
C LEU A 43 -4.26 -10.13 13.03
N THR A 44 -4.27 -11.29 12.37
CA THR A 44 -4.23 -12.62 13.00
C THR A 44 -2.82 -13.11 13.32
N GLY A 45 -1.78 -12.34 12.98
CA GLY A 45 -0.38 -12.76 13.07
C GLY A 45 0.09 -13.62 11.89
N ASN A 46 -0.79 -13.95 10.94
CA ASN A 46 -0.40 -14.64 9.71
C ASN A 46 0.50 -13.75 8.86
N ILE A 47 1.44 -14.37 8.15
CA ILE A 47 2.36 -13.71 7.23
C ILE A 47 2.03 -14.16 5.81
N THR A 48 1.96 -13.23 4.86
CA THR A 48 1.87 -13.53 3.43
C THR A 48 2.91 -12.76 2.64
N THR A 49 3.46 -13.37 1.60
CA THR A 49 4.30 -12.69 0.61
C THR A 49 3.49 -11.68 -0.21
N LYS A 50 4.19 -10.74 -0.87
CA LYS A 50 3.58 -9.86 -1.89
C LYS A 50 2.79 -10.65 -2.93
N LYS A 51 3.40 -11.70 -3.49
CA LYS A 51 2.79 -12.50 -4.56
C LYS A 51 1.45 -13.12 -4.11
N GLU A 52 1.42 -13.74 -2.93
CA GLU A 52 0.20 -14.36 -2.39
C GLU A 52 -0.90 -13.32 -2.17
N TRP A 53 -0.56 -12.20 -1.54
CA TRP A 53 -1.54 -11.16 -1.20
C TRP A 53 -2.11 -10.46 -2.44
N ILE A 54 -1.26 -10.14 -3.43
CA ILE A 54 -1.70 -9.58 -4.71
C ILE A 54 -2.59 -10.56 -5.47
N ASN A 55 -2.28 -11.86 -5.46
CA ASN A 55 -3.11 -12.88 -6.12
C ASN A 55 -4.50 -12.97 -5.50
N GLN A 56 -4.63 -12.86 -4.17
CA GLN A 56 -5.93 -12.84 -3.48
C GLN A 56 -6.77 -11.61 -3.83
N LEU A 57 -6.13 -10.45 -4.03
CA LEU A 57 -6.82 -9.25 -4.51
C LEU A 57 -7.31 -9.43 -5.96
N LYS A 58 -6.45 -9.98 -6.84
CA LYS A 58 -6.78 -10.20 -8.24
C LYS A 58 -7.87 -11.26 -8.45
N SER A 59 -7.88 -12.30 -7.61
CA SER A 59 -8.92 -13.34 -7.64
C SER A 59 -10.26 -12.86 -7.09
N GLY A 60 -10.31 -11.69 -6.43
CA GLY A 60 -11.49 -11.23 -5.73
C GLY A 60 -11.84 -12.09 -4.51
N SER A 61 -10.86 -12.82 -3.95
CA SER A 61 -11.05 -13.58 -2.71
C SER A 61 -11.51 -12.69 -1.55
N PHE A 62 -11.17 -11.40 -1.61
CA PHE A 62 -11.79 -10.33 -0.85
C PHE A 62 -11.74 -9.03 -1.64
N VAL A 63 -12.64 -8.09 -1.34
CA VAL A 63 -12.73 -6.79 -2.00
C VAL A 63 -12.87 -5.69 -0.95
N TYR A 64 -12.02 -4.66 -1.05
CA TYR A 64 -12.18 -3.44 -0.27
C TYR A 64 -13.15 -2.49 -0.97
N ASN A 65 -14.38 -2.39 -0.49
CA ASN A 65 -15.38 -1.50 -1.09
C ASN A 65 -15.13 -0.02 -0.75
N LYS A 66 -14.66 0.27 0.47
CA LYS A 66 -14.35 1.62 0.92
C LYS A 66 -13.28 1.57 2.02
N ILE A 67 -12.32 2.50 1.95
CA ILE A 67 -11.33 2.73 3.00
C ILE A 67 -11.40 4.22 3.34
N GLU A 68 -11.64 4.53 4.62
CA GLU A 68 -11.68 5.91 5.11
C GLU A 68 -10.48 6.14 6.03
N LEU A 69 -9.54 6.97 5.55
CA LEU A 69 -8.35 7.34 6.30
C LEU A 69 -8.71 8.39 7.35
N LYS A 70 -8.37 8.12 8.61
CA LYS A 70 -8.61 9.04 9.72
C LYS A 70 -7.40 9.94 10.01
N GLU A 71 -6.20 9.39 9.90
CA GLU A 71 -4.95 10.10 10.13
C GLU A 71 -3.85 9.52 9.22
N HIS A 72 -2.92 10.37 8.79
CA HIS A 72 -1.71 9.98 8.07
C HIS A 72 -0.57 10.95 8.37
N SER A 73 0.64 10.43 8.54
CA SER A 73 1.85 11.24 8.71
C SER A 73 3.04 10.56 8.03
N VAL A 74 4.05 11.36 7.68
CA VAL A 74 5.31 10.88 7.10
C VAL A 74 6.45 11.41 7.96
N LYS A 75 7.44 10.55 8.20
CA LYS A 75 8.70 10.90 8.84
C LYS A 75 9.82 10.43 7.93
N VAL A 76 10.72 11.35 7.58
CA VAL A 76 11.91 11.05 6.77
C VAL A 76 13.12 11.19 7.69
N TYR A 77 13.99 10.20 7.67
CA TYR A 77 15.22 10.13 8.44
C TYR A 77 16.42 10.20 7.50
N GLY A 78 17.53 10.75 7.96
CA GLY A 78 18.79 10.88 7.21
C GLY A 78 19.95 11.17 8.14
#